data_AF-A0A9W7CA52-F1
#
_entry.id   AF-A0A9W7CA52-F1
#
_cell.length_a   1.000
_cell.length_b   1.000
_cell.length_c   1.000
_cell.angle_alpha   90.00
_cell.angle_beta   90.00
_cell.angle_gamma   90.00
#
_symmetry.space_group_name_H-M   'P 1'
#
loop_
_entity.id
_entity.type
_entity.pdbx_description
1 polymer ?
#
loop_
_entity_poly.entity_id
_entity_poly.type
_entity_poly.pdbx_seq_one_letter_code
_entity_poly.pdbx_strand_id
1 'polypeptide(L)'
;MKLFLLSALLASASAFAPTSLPAPATSTSLSAEDMSVGAMQPLGFFDPLGYIEDAQKFERYRAVERKHGRIAMMAMAGVIVHNNKWVFDGYLSPSNNLKFSDINEGIGGLFQVPKAGLAQILVVCALVELAWWPASQLDGDYGVRLGKLNNWNRDPEKKVRQQNAELNNGRAAMMGITGNIVAQVVTGQTFAEQAASGHFSPFGDGQGFF
;
A
#
# COMPACT_ATOMS: atom_id res chain seq x y z
N MET A 1 -61.09 49.87 -29.16
CA MET A 1 -60.81 48.43 -28.92
C MET A 1 -59.93 47.80 -30.01
N LYS A 2 -58.85 48.46 -30.46
CA LYS A 2 -57.89 47.91 -31.46
C LYS A 2 -56.41 48.01 -31.05
N LEU A 3 -56.11 48.60 -29.89
CA LEU A 3 -54.74 48.78 -29.38
C LEU A 3 -54.34 47.78 -28.29
N PHE A 4 -55.29 47.07 -27.69
CA PHE A 4 -55.03 46.06 -26.64
C PHE A 4 -54.65 44.68 -27.19
N LEU A 5 -54.92 44.39 -28.47
CA LEU A 5 -54.62 43.10 -29.09
C LEU A 5 -53.16 42.99 -29.59
N LEU A 6 -52.45 44.11 -29.74
CA LEU A 6 -51.07 44.11 -30.25
C LEU A 6 -50.02 43.81 -29.17
N SER A 7 -50.29 44.14 -27.90
CA SER A 7 -49.35 43.90 -26.79
C SER A 7 -49.31 42.45 -26.32
N ALA A 8 -50.31 41.63 -26.68
CA ALA A 8 -50.37 40.21 -26.31
C ALA A 8 -49.50 39.31 -27.20
N LEU A 9 -49.13 39.76 -28.41
CA LEU A 9 -48.32 38.98 -29.36
C LEU A 9 -46.80 39.16 -29.17
N LEU A 10 -46.37 40.25 -28.55
CA LEU A 10 -44.95 40.52 -28.24
C LEU A 10 -44.48 39.85 -26.94
N ALA A 11 -45.40 39.39 -26.08
CA ALA A 11 -45.07 38.67 -24.85
C ALA A 11 -44.66 37.20 -25.11
N SER A 12 -45.04 36.64 -26.26
CA SER A 12 -44.86 35.22 -26.59
C SER A 12 -43.47 34.85 -27.14
N ALA A 13 -42.59 35.82 -27.37
CA ALA A 13 -41.31 35.60 -28.06
C ALA A 13 -40.10 35.38 -27.13
N SER A 14 -40.24 35.53 -25.80
CA SER A 14 -39.12 35.32 -24.85
C SER A 14 -39.09 33.92 -24.21
N ALA A 15 -40.05 33.05 -24.52
CA ALA A 15 -40.21 31.74 -23.88
C ALA A 15 -39.34 30.60 -24.47
N PHE A 16 -38.48 30.89 -25.45
CA PHE A 16 -37.57 29.92 -26.08
C PHE A 16 -36.11 30.36 -26.10
N ALA A 17 -35.62 30.96 -25.01
CA ALA A 17 -34.18 31.01 -24.76
C ALA A 17 -33.74 29.66 -24.15
N PRO A 18 -32.67 29.00 -24.64
CA PRO A 18 -32.15 27.81 -23.98
C PRO A 18 -31.63 28.22 -22.61
N THR A 19 -32.33 27.81 -21.55
CA THR A 19 -31.79 27.86 -20.19
C THR A 19 -30.57 26.95 -20.17
N SER A 20 -29.37 27.53 -20.18
CA SER A 20 -28.16 26.79 -19.87
C SER A 20 -28.28 26.35 -18.42
N LEU A 21 -28.69 25.11 -18.21
CA LEU A 21 -28.54 24.44 -16.92
C LEU A 21 -27.08 24.64 -16.48
N PRO A 22 -26.79 25.08 -15.25
CA PRO A 22 -25.43 25.01 -14.75
C PRO A 22 -24.99 23.56 -14.93
N ALA A 23 -23.89 23.37 -15.67
CA ALA A 23 -23.29 22.05 -15.84
C ALA A 23 -23.16 21.42 -14.44
N PRO A 24 -23.48 20.13 -14.26
CA PRO A 24 -23.21 19.46 -13.01
C PRO A 24 -21.76 19.76 -12.65
N ALA A 25 -21.57 20.32 -11.46
CA ALA A 25 -20.27 20.65 -10.92
C ALA A 25 -19.36 19.45 -11.18
N THR A 26 -18.23 19.70 -11.83
CA THR A 26 -17.20 18.72 -12.12
C THR A 26 -16.84 18.06 -10.79
N SER A 27 -17.47 16.93 -10.47
CA SER A 27 -16.94 16.03 -9.46
C SER A 27 -15.60 15.66 -10.03
N THR A 28 -14.54 16.20 -9.42
CA THR A 28 -13.14 15.94 -9.71
C THR A 28 -12.97 14.62 -10.42
N SER A 29 -12.92 14.67 -11.76
CA SER A 29 -12.51 13.52 -12.54
C SER A 29 -11.10 13.25 -12.04
N LEU A 30 -10.91 12.12 -11.37
CA LEU A 30 -9.59 11.53 -11.20
C LEU A 30 -8.83 11.77 -12.49
N SER A 31 -7.74 12.54 -12.42
CA SER A 31 -6.94 12.77 -13.60
C SER A 31 -6.56 11.39 -14.12
N ALA A 32 -6.73 11.13 -15.42
CA ALA A 32 -6.39 9.85 -16.04
C ALA A 32 -4.96 9.36 -15.66
N GLU A 33 -4.11 10.31 -15.26
CA GLU A 33 -2.82 10.14 -14.61
C GLU A 33 -2.85 9.25 -13.36
N ASP A 34 -3.76 9.46 -12.39
CA ASP A 34 -3.85 8.64 -11.16
C ASP A 34 -4.32 7.21 -11.44
N MET A 35 -5.12 7.02 -12.49
CA MET A 35 -5.47 5.70 -13.01
C MET A 35 -4.31 5.05 -13.79
N SER A 36 -3.41 5.86 -14.36
CA SER A 36 -2.23 5.38 -15.09
C SER A 36 -1.07 4.99 -14.16
N VAL A 37 -0.99 5.57 -12.95
CA VAL A 37 0.00 5.14 -11.95
C VAL A 37 -0.27 3.69 -11.59
N GLY A 38 0.74 2.82 -11.69
CA GLY A 38 0.65 1.38 -11.45
C GLY A 38 0.22 0.53 -12.64
N ALA A 39 -0.22 1.13 -13.75
CA ALA A 39 -0.42 0.43 -15.02
C ALA A 39 0.91 0.44 -15.80
N MET A 40 1.72 -0.61 -15.60
CA MET A 40 3.03 -0.74 -16.26
C MET A 40 3.07 -1.97 -17.15
N GLN A 41 3.87 -1.90 -18.21
CA GLN A 41 4.23 -3.08 -18.99
C GLN A 41 4.91 -4.12 -18.06
N PRO A 42 4.66 -5.42 -18.24
CA PRO A 42 4.04 -6.07 -19.41
C PRO A 42 2.50 -6.15 -19.40
N LEU A 43 1.84 -5.97 -18.25
CA LEU A 43 0.40 -6.23 -18.12
C LEU A 43 -0.48 -5.00 -18.40
N GLY A 44 0.05 -3.78 -18.28
CA GLY A 44 -0.73 -2.56 -18.45
C GLY A 44 -1.77 -2.42 -17.35
N PHE A 45 -3.00 -2.03 -17.71
CA PHE A 45 -4.13 -1.97 -16.79
C PHE A 45 -4.67 -3.39 -16.54
N PHE A 46 -4.51 -3.89 -15.32
CA PHE A 46 -4.85 -5.26 -14.95
C PHE A 46 -6.00 -5.28 -13.93
N ASP A 47 -7.23 -5.47 -14.43
CA ASP A 47 -8.43 -5.71 -13.61
C ASP A 47 -9.28 -6.84 -14.24
N PRO A 48 -8.93 -8.12 -14.01
CA PRO A 48 -9.67 -9.25 -14.58
C PRO A 48 -11.04 -9.49 -13.91
N LEU A 49 -11.26 -8.93 -12.72
CA LEU A 49 -12.48 -9.16 -11.92
C LEU A 49 -13.48 -7.99 -12.03
N GLY A 50 -13.07 -6.88 -12.64
CA GLY A 50 -13.93 -5.73 -12.89
C GLY A 50 -14.32 -4.98 -11.62
N TYR A 51 -13.45 -4.95 -10.60
CA TYR A 51 -13.78 -4.29 -9.33
C TYR A 51 -13.75 -2.76 -9.40
N ILE A 52 -13.14 -2.19 -10.45
CA ILE A 52 -13.02 -0.75 -10.63
C ILE A 52 -14.26 -0.23 -11.39
N GLU A 53 -15.36 -0.12 -10.66
CA GLU A 53 -16.61 0.49 -11.17
C GLU A 53 -16.72 1.98 -10.82
N ASP A 54 -16.24 2.36 -9.63
CA ASP A 54 -16.35 3.73 -9.08
C ASP A 54 -14.97 4.34 -8.79
N ALA A 55 -14.83 5.63 -9.11
CA ALA A 55 -13.70 6.49 -8.79
C ALA A 55 -13.27 6.43 -7.30
N GLN A 56 -14.24 6.57 -6.38
CA GLN A 56 -13.97 6.61 -4.94
C GLN A 56 -13.49 5.25 -4.40
N LYS A 57 -14.00 4.14 -4.96
CA LYS A 57 -13.53 2.80 -4.61
C LYS A 57 -12.10 2.59 -5.09
N PHE A 58 -11.77 3.09 -6.28
CA PHE A 58 -10.41 3.01 -6.82
C PHE A 58 -9.38 3.73 -5.95
N GLU A 59 -9.66 4.97 -5.52
CA GLU A 59 -8.77 5.72 -4.61
C GLU A 59 -8.51 4.96 -3.31
N ARG A 60 -9.56 4.38 -2.73
CA ARG A 60 -9.45 3.57 -1.52
C ARG A 60 -8.64 2.30 -1.75
N TYR A 61 -8.91 1.54 -2.82
CA TYR A 61 -8.15 0.33 -3.14
C TYR A 61 -6.69 0.66 -3.42
N ARG A 62 -6.40 1.79 -4.07
CA ARG A 62 -5.04 2.25 -4.30
C ARG A 62 -4.31 2.61 -3.00
N ALA A 63 -5.00 3.24 -2.05
CA ALA A 63 -4.42 3.52 -0.73
C ALA A 63 -4.14 2.22 0.04
N VAL A 64 -5.07 1.26 -0.01
CA VAL A 64 -4.93 -0.07 0.62
C VAL A 64 -3.76 -0.85 0.01
N GLU A 65 -3.64 -0.88 -1.32
CA GLU A 65 -2.54 -1.52 -2.04
C GLU A 65 -1.19 -0.94 -1.63
N ARG A 66 -1.07 0.40 -1.60
CA ARG A 66 0.16 1.07 -1.15
C ARG A 66 0.49 0.76 0.31
N LYS A 67 -0.49 0.74 1.21
CA LYS A 67 -0.26 0.43 2.63
C LYS A 67 0.25 -0.99 2.81
N HIS A 68 -0.38 -1.98 2.18
CA HIS A 68 0.09 -3.36 2.20
C HIS A 68 1.47 -3.49 1.54
N GLY A 69 1.74 -2.76 0.47
CA GLY A 69 3.01 -2.79 -0.25
C GLY A 69 4.15 -2.26 0.61
N ARG A 70 3.95 -1.14 1.30
CA ARG A 70 4.91 -0.56 2.25
C ARG A 70 5.22 -1.52 3.40
N ILE A 71 4.18 -2.13 3.98
CA ILE A 71 4.34 -3.12 5.07
C ILE A 71 5.12 -4.34 4.55
N ALA A 72 4.77 -4.86 3.37
CA ALA A 72 5.45 -6.01 2.77
C ALA A 72 6.91 -5.73 2.41
N MET A 73 7.23 -4.53 1.90
CA MET A 73 8.61 -4.12 1.63
C MET A 73 9.45 -4.09 2.91
N MET A 74 8.92 -3.52 3.99
CA MET A 74 9.62 -3.51 5.29
C MET A 74 9.73 -4.91 5.90
N ALA A 75 8.70 -5.74 5.76
CA ALA A 75 8.74 -7.14 6.19
C ALA A 75 9.82 -7.92 5.43
N MET A 76 9.95 -7.74 4.11
CA MET A 76 10.95 -8.45 3.31
C MET A 76 12.38 -8.03 3.68
N ALA A 77 12.60 -6.73 3.89
CA ALA A 77 13.86 -6.24 4.43
C ALA A 77 14.16 -6.85 5.82
N GLY A 78 13.15 -6.93 6.69
CA GLY A 78 13.27 -7.58 8.00
C GLY A 78 13.64 -9.06 7.90
N VAL A 79 13.02 -9.82 7.00
CA VAL A 79 13.37 -11.22 6.74
C VAL A 79 14.85 -11.33 6.35
N ILE A 80 15.34 -10.51 5.42
CA ILE A 80 16.76 -10.56 4.99
C ILE A 80 17.70 -10.22 6.14
N VAL A 81 17.42 -9.15 6.90
CA VAL A 81 18.25 -8.69 8.03
C VAL A 81 18.31 -9.75 9.13
N HIS A 82 17.17 -10.33 9.50
CA HIS A 82 17.10 -11.36 10.55
C HIS A 82 17.80 -12.65 10.12
N ASN A 83 17.60 -13.12 8.89
CA ASN A 83 18.28 -14.32 8.38
C ASN A 83 19.80 -14.15 8.28
N ASN A 84 20.30 -12.93 8.04
CA ASN A 84 21.72 -12.61 8.07
C ASN A 84 22.31 -12.48 9.49
N LYS A 85 21.50 -12.70 10.54
CA LYS A 85 21.87 -12.56 11.96
C LYS A 85 22.47 -11.18 12.29
N TRP A 86 21.97 -10.13 11.63
CA TRP A 86 22.27 -8.74 12.00
C TRP A 86 21.43 -8.37 13.22
N VAL A 87 21.90 -8.81 14.37
CA VAL A 87 21.20 -8.71 15.65
C VAL A 87 21.78 -7.53 16.44
N PHE A 88 20.91 -6.79 17.14
CA PHE A 88 21.38 -5.83 18.12
C PHE A 88 22.03 -6.53 19.30
N ASP A 89 23.27 -6.17 19.63
CA ASP A 89 23.93 -6.73 20.80
C ASP A 89 23.29 -6.16 22.08
N GLY A 90 22.63 -7.01 22.85
CA GLY A 90 21.94 -6.61 24.08
C GLY A 90 20.80 -7.55 24.52
N TYR A 91 20.13 -7.12 25.60
CA TYR A 91 18.94 -7.78 26.14
C TYR A 91 17.67 -7.12 25.61
N LEU A 92 16.77 -7.93 25.04
CA LEU A 92 15.41 -7.51 24.69
C LEU A 92 14.59 -7.22 25.96
N SER A 93 14.73 -8.08 26.96
CA SER A 93 14.01 -7.95 28.23
C SER A 93 14.91 -8.40 29.39
N PRO A 94 15.37 -7.47 30.24
CA PRO A 94 16.17 -7.82 31.42
C PRO A 94 15.37 -8.61 32.45
N SER A 95 14.03 -8.44 32.50
CA SER A 95 13.16 -9.20 33.42
C SER A 95 12.99 -10.67 33.02
N ASN A 96 13.00 -10.97 31.72
CA ASN A 96 12.87 -12.34 31.21
C ASN A 96 14.22 -12.94 30.80
N ASN A 97 15.32 -12.22 31.00
CA ASN A 97 16.67 -12.60 30.55
C ASN A 97 16.77 -13.02 29.08
N LEU A 98 15.97 -12.40 28.21
CA LEU A 98 15.94 -12.70 26.77
C LEU A 98 16.91 -11.79 26.03
N LYS A 99 17.86 -12.37 25.30
CA LYS A 99 18.72 -11.63 24.37
C LYS A 99 18.10 -11.57 22.99
N PHE A 100 18.50 -10.59 22.19
CA PHE A 100 18.06 -10.52 20.80
C PHE A 100 18.56 -11.69 19.94
N SER A 101 19.67 -12.33 20.33
CA SER A 101 20.23 -13.52 19.68
C SER A 101 19.38 -14.78 19.86
N ASP A 102 18.53 -14.80 20.88
CA ASP A 102 17.80 -16.01 21.28
C ASP A 102 16.44 -16.10 20.56
N ILE A 103 16.11 -15.10 19.75
CA ILE A 103 14.85 -14.99 19.02
C ILE A 103 14.98 -15.71 17.68
N ASN A 104 14.05 -16.61 17.38
CA ASN A 104 14.00 -17.30 16.09
C ASN A 104 13.74 -16.31 14.95
N GLU A 105 14.46 -16.46 13.84
CA GLU A 105 14.40 -15.56 12.68
C GLU A 105 13.22 -15.83 11.74
N GLY A 106 12.51 -16.94 11.95
CA GLY A 106 11.30 -17.30 11.22
C GLY A 106 10.03 -16.65 11.78
N ILE A 107 8.88 -17.09 11.25
CA ILE A 107 7.56 -16.60 11.67
C ILE A 107 7.27 -16.74 13.17
N GLY A 108 7.94 -17.70 13.83
CA GLY A 108 7.83 -17.95 15.26
C GLY A 108 8.43 -16.84 16.15
N GLY A 109 9.31 -15.99 15.62
CA GLY A 109 9.98 -14.95 16.39
C GLY A 109 9.02 -13.95 17.05
N LEU A 110 7.91 -13.64 16.39
CA LEU A 110 6.89 -12.72 16.92
C LEU A 110 6.26 -13.23 18.22
N PHE A 111 6.09 -14.55 18.35
CA PHE A 111 5.46 -15.16 19.52
C PHE A 111 6.42 -15.33 20.71
N GLN A 112 7.74 -15.20 20.48
CA GLN A 112 8.75 -15.23 21.53
C GLN A 112 8.93 -13.87 22.23
N VAL A 113 8.48 -12.79 21.59
CA VAL A 113 8.49 -11.45 22.18
C VAL A 113 7.52 -11.40 23.36
N PRO A 114 7.93 -10.85 24.52
CA PRO A 114 7.04 -10.69 25.67
C PRO A 114 5.77 -9.92 25.30
N LYS A 115 4.61 -10.36 25.83
CA LYS A 115 3.30 -9.73 25.57
C LYS A 115 3.28 -8.22 25.86
N ALA A 116 4.03 -7.78 26.88
CA ALA A 116 4.19 -6.37 27.19
C ALA A 116 4.88 -5.58 26.07
N GLY A 117 5.90 -6.14 25.42
CA GLY A 117 6.57 -5.54 24.27
C GLY A 117 5.68 -5.49 23.03
N LEU A 118 4.92 -6.54 22.76
CA LEU A 118 3.93 -6.54 21.68
C LEU A 118 2.84 -5.47 21.90
N ALA A 119 2.37 -5.31 23.13
CA ALA A 119 1.42 -4.25 23.48
C ALA A 119 2.01 -2.85 23.24
N GLN A 120 3.27 -2.62 23.60
CA GLN A 120 3.96 -1.35 23.32
C GLN A 120 4.04 -1.07 21.82
N ILE A 121 4.41 -2.07 21.00
CA ILE A 121 4.45 -1.93 19.54
C ILE A 121 3.06 -1.57 19.00
N LEU A 122 2.00 -2.27 19.43
CA LEU A 122 0.64 -2.00 18.99
C LEU A 122 0.16 -0.60 19.38
N VAL A 123 0.48 -0.14 20.60
CA VAL A 123 0.12 1.22 21.05
C VAL A 123 0.83 2.28 20.22
N VAL A 124 2.13 2.11 19.93
CA VAL A 124 2.88 3.05 19.10
C VAL A 124 2.34 3.04 17.67
N CYS A 125 2.12 1.87 17.07
CA CYS A 125 1.55 1.76 15.73
C CYS A 125 0.15 2.40 15.66
N ALA A 126 -0.71 2.18 16.66
CA ALA A 126 -2.04 2.78 16.72
C ALA A 126 -1.97 4.31 16.84
N LEU A 127 -1.07 4.84 17.66
CA LEU A 127 -0.88 6.29 17.81
C LEU A 127 -0.38 6.91 16.51
N VAL A 128 0.62 6.28 15.86
CA VAL A 128 1.13 6.74 14.56
C VAL A 128 0.03 6.71 13.51
N GLU A 129 -0.75 5.62 13.42
CA GLU A 129 -1.81 5.45 12.43
C GLU A 129 -3.00 6.38 12.63
N LEU A 130 -3.26 6.84 13.87
CA LEU A 130 -4.41 7.70 14.18
C LEU A 130 -4.06 9.19 14.24
N ALA A 131 -2.87 9.54 14.73
CA ALA A 131 -2.51 10.93 15.01
C ALA A 131 -1.49 11.51 14.03
N TRP A 132 -0.38 10.80 13.77
CA TRP A 132 0.70 11.35 12.95
C TRP A 132 0.52 11.12 11.46
N TRP A 133 0.18 9.89 11.09
CA TRP A 133 0.00 9.44 9.71
C TRP A 133 -1.37 8.78 9.57
N PRO A 134 -2.43 9.60 9.52
CA PRO A 134 -3.80 9.11 9.50
C PRO A 134 -4.04 8.21 8.28
N ALA A 135 -4.41 6.95 8.53
CA ALA A 135 -4.77 6.02 7.46
C ALA A 135 -6.03 6.43 6.68
N SER A 136 -6.79 7.41 7.16
CA SER A 136 -7.91 8.02 6.45
C SER A 136 -7.48 8.90 5.27
N GLN A 137 -6.21 9.34 5.23
CA GLN A 137 -5.69 10.13 4.11
C GLN A 137 -5.33 9.22 2.94
N LEU A 138 -6.21 9.16 1.94
CA LEU A 138 -6.07 8.28 0.77
C LEU A 138 -4.92 8.69 -0.16
N ASP A 139 -4.45 9.93 -0.08
CA ASP A 139 -3.33 10.44 -0.89
C ASP A 139 -2.02 9.71 -0.60
N GLY A 140 -1.84 9.20 0.63
CA GLY A 140 -0.65 8.46 1.06
C GLY A 140 0.66 9.29 1.09
N ASP A 141 0.57 10.61 0.90
CA ASP A 141 1.64 11.59 1.11
C ASP A 141 1.52 12.21 2.51
N TYR A 142 2.39 11.75 3.40
CA TYR A 142 2.41 12.19 4.80
C TYR A 142 3.32 13.41 5.05
N GLY A 143 3.71 14.14 4.00
CA GLY A 143 4.50 15.36 4.14
C GLY A 143 5.99 15.14 4.46
N VAL A 144 6.47 13.89 4.45
CA VAL A 144 7.90 13.59 4.69
C VAL A 144 8.72 13.96 3.46
N ARG A 145 9.61 14.94 3.58
CA ARG A 145 10.48 15.41 2.49
C ARG A 145 11.95 15.20 2.85
N LEU A 146 12.58 14.21 2.23
CA LEU A 146 14.00 13.88 2.42
C LEU A 146 14.88 14.62 1.40
N GLY A 147 14.97 15.94 1.54
CA GLY A 147 15.85 16.78 0.72
C GLY A 147 15.67 16.57 -0.79
N LYS A 148 16.75 16.25 -1.51
CA LYS A 148 16.71 16.03 -2.98
C LYS A 148 16.08 14.70 -3.40
N LEU A 149 15.88 13.75 -2.49
CA LEU A 149 15.38 12.40 -2.82
C LEU A 149 13.86 12.41 -3.12
N ASN A 150 13.11 13.25 -2.40
CA ASN A 150 11.65 13.27 -2.41
C ASN A 150 11.05 14.64 -2.77
N ASN A 151 11.80 15.51 -3.45
CA ASN A 151 11.31 16.85 -3.79
C ASN A 151 10.51 16.86 -5.10
N TRP A 152 9.29 16.33 -5.03
CA TRP A 152 8.37 16.22 -6.17
C TRP A 152 7.91 17.57 -6.74
N ASN A 153 8.09 18.67 -6.00
CA ASN A 153 7.78 20.02 -6.47
C ASN A 153 8.79 20.53 -7.52
N ARG A 154 9.97 19.92 -7.62
CA ARG A 154 11.00 20.31 -8.59
C ARG A 154 10.92 19.53 -9.90
N ASP A 155 10.55 18.25 -9.82
CA ASP A 155 10.56 17.32 -10.97
C ASP A 155 9.27 16.45 -10.98
N PRO A 156 8.18 16.88 -11.63
CA PRO A 156 6.92 16.14 -11.64
C PRO A 156 7.02 14.78 -12.36
N GLU A 157 7.86 14.66 -13.38
CA GLU A 157 8.10 13.39 -14.09
C GLU A 157 8.74 12.32 -13.19
N LYS A 158 9.61 12.74 -12.26
CA LYS A 158 10.24 11.81 -11.30
C LYS A 158 9.24 11.28 -10.29
N LYS A 159 8.20 12.07 -9.96
CA LYS A 159 7.13 11.66 -9.03
C LYS A 159 6.42 10.41 -9.54
N VAL A 160 5.93 10.44 -10.79
CA VAL A 160 5.20 9.31 -11.39
C VAL A 160 6.08 8.06 -11.46
N ARG A 161 7.35 8.23 -11.88
CA ARG A 161 8.31 7.12 -11.92
C ARG A 161 8.55 6.50 -10.54
N GLN A 162 8.74 7.32 -9.51
CA GLN A 162 8.99 6.85 -8.14
C GLN A 162 7.76 6.17 -7.53
N GLN A 163 6.55 6.72 -7.77
CA GLN A 163 5.30 6.11 -7.32
C GLN A 163 5.05 4.76 -8.00
N ASN A 164 5.35 4.66 -9.30
CA ASN A 164 5.30 3.40 -10.04
C ASN A 164 6.31 2.37 -9.50
N ALA A 165 7.54 2.80 -9.19
CA ALA A 165 8.56 1.94 -8.60
C ALA A 165 8.17 1.47 -7.20
N GLU A 166 7.61 2.36 -6.36
CA GLU A 166 7.10 2.03 -5.03
C GLU A 166 6.02 0.94 -5.13
N LEU A 167 5.06 1.10 -6.05
CA LEU A 167 3.96 0.16 -6.20
C LEU A 167 4.43 -1.20 -6.70
N ASN A 168 5.30 -1.25 -7.71
CA ASN A 168 5.78 -2.51 -8.25
C ASN A 168 6.68 -3.27 -7.27
N ASN A 169 7.54 -2.56 -6.54
CA ASN A 169 8.31 -3.16 -5.45
C ASN A 169 7.39 -3.63 -4.32
N GLY A 170 6.32 -2.89 -4.02
CA GLY A 170 5.28 -3.29 -3.07
C GLY A 170 4.59 -4.59 -3.49
N ARG A 171 4.11 -4.68 -4.74
CA ARG A 171 3.47 -5.88 -5.32
C ARG A 171 4.41 -7.09 -5.28
N ALA A 172 5.66 -6.91 -5.69
CA ALA A 172 6.67 -7.97 -5.64
C ALA A 172 6.96 -8.40 -4.20
N ALA A 173 7.05 -7.46 -3.26
CA ALA A 173 7.29 -7.76 -1.86
C ALA A 173 6.12 -8.50 -1.19
N MET A 174 4.86 -8.19 -1.54
CA MET A 174 3.70 -8.95 -1.08
C MET A 174 3.82 -10.42 -1.47
N MET A 175 4.12 -10.69 -2.75
CA MET A 175 4.31 -12.06 -3.25
C MET A 175 5.52 -12.74 -2.60
N GLY A 176 6.62 -12.00 -2.40
CA GLY A 176 7.83 -12.51 -1.77
C GLY A 176 7.61 -12.93 -0.31
N ILE A 177 6.92 -12.10 0.48
CA ILE A 177 6.59 -12.44 1.87
C ILE A 177 5.63 -13.61 1.96
N THR A 178 4.58 -13.65 1.13
CA THR A 178 3.67 -14.80 1.10
C THR A 178 4.44 -16.08 0.74
N GLY A 179 5.32 -16.04 -0.26
CA GLY A 179 6.17 -17.17 -0.63
C GLY A 179 7.07 -17.63 0.52
N ASN A 180 7.71 -16.69 1.21
CA ASN A 180 8.57 -16.99 2.36
C ASN A 180 7.76 -17.61 3.52
N ILE A 181 6.59 -17.07 3.85
CA ILE A 181 5.73 -17.63 4.91
C ILE A 181 5.31 -19.07 4.56
N VAL A 182 4.84 -19.31 3.33
CA VAL A 182 4.42 -20.64 2.89
C VAL A 182 5.61 -21.60 2.91
N ALA A 183 6.77 -21.19 2.39
CA ALA A 183 7.97 -22.03 2.39
C ALA A 183 8.43 -22.40 3.80
N GLN A 184 8.43 -21.45 4.75
CA GLN A 184 8.80 -21.74 6.14
C GLN A 184 7.83 -22.70 6.82
N VAL A 185 6.53 -22.60 6.53
CA VAL A 185 5.52 -23.50 7.09
C VAL A 185 5.64 -24.91 6.51
N VAL A 186 5.86 -25.03 5.20
CA VAL A 186 5.94 -26.34 4.50
C VAL A 186 7.23 -27.09 4.84
N THR A 187 8.36 -26.39 4.86
CA THR A 187 9.68 -27.00 5.14
C THR A 187 9.97 -27.12 6.64
N GLY A 188 9.30 -26.34 7.49
CA GLY A 188 9.61 -26.23 8.92
C GLY A 188 10.95 -25.57 9.23
N GLN A 189 11.65 -25.02 8.22
CA GLN A 189 12.98 -24.42 8.34
C GLN A 189 12.90 -22.91 8.07
N THR A 190 13.78 -22.14 8.71
CA THR A 190 13.99 -20.72 8.37
C THR A 190 14.64 -20.58 6.99
N PHE A 191 14.56 -19.39 6.39
CA PHE A 191 15.18 -19.15 5.07
C PHE A 191 16.70 -19.37 5.10
N ALA A 192 17.37 -18.95 6.17
CA ALA A 192 18.80 -19.19 6.36
C ALA A 192 19.12 -20.70 6.47
N GLU A 193 18.29 -21.46 7.18
CA GLU A 193 18.46 -22.91 7.31
C GLU A 193 18.24 -23.63 5.99
N GLN A 194 17.21 -23.26 5.22
CA GLN A 194 16.97 -23.79 3.87
C GLN A 194 18.15 -23.51 2.94
N ALA A 195 18.70 -22.29 2.99
CA ALA A 195 19.85 -21.93 2.17
C ALA A 195 21.12 -22.68 2.58
N ALA A 196 21.32 -22.92 3.87
CA ALA A 196 22.46 -23.67 4.40
C ALA A 196 22.36 -25.18 4.15
N SER A 197 21.15 -25.75 4.21
CA SER A 197 20.87 -27.16 3.94
C SER A 197 20.80 -27.47 2.44
N GLY A 198 20.76 -26.45 1.58
CA GLY A 198 20.54 -26.60 0.14
C GLY A 198 19.11 -27.05 -0.21
N HIS A 199 18.17 -26.92 0.73
CA HIS A 199 16.80 -27.39 0.62
C HIS A 199 15.91 -26.41 -0.16
N PHE A 200 16.26 -26.22 -1.42
CA PHE A 200 15.48 -25.37 -2.34
C PHE A 200 14.33 -26.14 -3.01
N SER A 201 14.31 -27.47 -2.87
CA SER A 201 13.25 -28.31 -3.41
C SER A 201 12.10 -28.44 -2.39
N PRO A 202 10.87 -28.01 -2.72
CA PRO A 202 9.76 -28.04 -1.75
C PRO A 202 9.22 -29.45 -1.45
N PHE A 203 9.68 -30.48 -2.16
CA PHE A 203 9.14 -31.85 -2.07
C PHE A 203 10.20 -32.96 -2.16
N GLY A 204 11.49 -32.64 -2.35
CA GLY A 204 12.49 -33.60 -2.85
C GLY A 204 13.47 -34.17 -1.83
N ASP A 205 13.83 -33.44 -0.77
CA ASP A 205 14.99 -33.82 0.06
C ASP A 205 14.65 -34.50 1.39
N GLY A 206 13.41 -34.99 1.59
CA GLY A 206 13.04 -35.84 2.73
C GLY A 206 13.09 -35.16 4.12
N GLN A 207 13.13 -33.83 4.17
CA GLN A 207 13.09 -33.03 5.41
C GLN A 207 11.84 -32.14 5.54
N GLY A 208 10.92 -32.21 4.56
CA GLY A 208 9.60 -31.57 4.66
C GLY A 208 8.68 -32.34 5.61
N PHE A 209 7.54 -31.74 5.96
CA PHE A 209 6.54 -32.34 6.86
C PHE A 209 5.75 -33.52 6.22
N PHE A 210 6.34 -34.24 5.26
CA PHE A 210 5.77 -35.41 4.56
C PHE A 210 6.82 -36.49 4.37
#